data_AF-A0A9X1RKK7-F1
#
_entry.id   AF-A0A9X1RKK7-F1
#
_cell.length_a   1.000
_cell.length_b   1.000
_cell.length_c   1.000
_cell.angle_alpha   90.00
_cell.angle_beta   90.00
_cell.angle_gamma   90.00
#
_symmetry.space_group_name_H-M   'P 1'
#
loop_
_entity.id
_entity.type
_entity.pdbx_description
1 polymer ?
#
loop_
_entity_poly.entity_id
_entity_poly.type
_entity_poly.pdbx_seq_one_letter_code
_entity_poly.pdbx_strand_id
1 'polypeptide(L)'
;MSIAALRDENEQLKALLAQTRAALSEHQGALAASEEAQRRLEVILGELRRDRFGAKSEKLRPDQYHLPLEDVEIAQGILDAAQERAEAVIKGRSRSVPDQGSHRNRGCLPAHLPRVERIIEPASTLCPCGCGP
;
A
#
# COMPACT_ATOMS: atom_id res chain seq x y z
N MET A 1 -5.60 -13.18 -68.21
CA MET A 1 -5.43 -11.73 -67.98
C MET A 1 -4.20 -11.26 -68.72
N SER A 2 -4.23 -10.06 -69.33
CA SER A 2 -3.06 -9.51 -70.01
C SER A 2 -2.06 -8.95 -68.99
N ILE A 3 -0.77 -8.95 -69.34
CA ILE A 3 0.29 -8.36 -68.50
C ILE A 3 0.04 -6.87 -68.24
N ALA A 4 -0.59 -6.17 -69.19
CA ALA A 4 -0.98 -4.77 -69.03
C ALA A 4 -2.02 -4.59 -67.91
N ALA A 5 -3.08 -5.40 -67.89
CA ALA A 5 -4.11 -5.32 -66.85
C ALA A 5 -3.55 -5.52 -65.42
N LEU A 6 -2.61 -6.46 -65.27
CA LEU A 6 -1.94 -6.71 -63.97
C LEU A 6 -1.02 -5.57 -63.53
N ARG A 7 -0.46 -4.80 -64.48
CA ARG A 7 0.34 -3.59 -64.19
C ARG A 7 -0.56 -2.45 -63.75
N ASP A 8 -1.66 -2.22 -64.46
CA ASP A 8 -2.64 -1.18 -64.12
C ASP A 8 -3.24 -1.43 -62.73
N GLU A 9 -3.60 -2.67 -62.43
CA GLU A 9 -4.09 -3.07 -61.10
C GLU A 9 -3.02 -2.86 -60.01
N ASN A 10 -1.75 -3.17 -60.30
CA ASN A 10 -0.65 -2.88 -59.38
C ASN A 10 -0.49 -1.38 -59.10
N GLU A 11 -0.63 -0.53 -60.11
CA GLU A 11 -0.57 0.91 -59.95
C GLU A 11 -1.74 1.44 -59.12
N GLN A 12 -2.96 0.94 -59.35
CA GLN A 12 -4.13 1.25 -58.55
C GLN A 12 -3.96 0.84 -57.08
N LEU A 13 -3.46 -0.37 -56.83
CA LEU A 13 -3.19 -0.85 -55.47
C LEU A 13 -2.11 -0.01 -54.78
N LYS A 14 -1.04 0.38 -55.49
CA LYS A 14 -0.01 1.28 -54.95
C LYS A 14 -0.57 2.66 -54.61
N ALA A 15 -1.45 3.20 -55.46
CA ALA A 15 -2.11 4.48 -55.20
C ALA A 15 -3.00 4.41 -53.95
N LEU A 16 -3.80 3.34 -53.81
CA LEU A 16 -4.64 3.11 -52.62
C LEU A 16 -3.79 2.91 -51.35
N LEU A 17 -2.67 2.18 -51.45
CA LEU A 17 -1.73 2.02 -50.33
C LEU A 17 -1.09 3.36 -49.92
N ALA A 18 -0.78 4.24 -50.89
CA ALA A 18 -0.26 5.57 -50.58
C ALA A 18 -1.32 6.44 -49.88
N GLN A 19 -2.56 6.43 -50.37
CA GLN A 19 -3.68 7.17 -49.77
C GLN A 19 -4.00 6.70 -48.34
N THR A 20 -4.08 5.39 -48.13
CA THR A 20 -4.35 4.81 -46.80
C THR A 20 -3.23 5.12 -45.80
N ARG A 21 -1.96 5.08 -46.23
CA ARG A 21 -0.82 5.49 -45.39
C ARG A 21 -0.87 6.96 -45.02
N ALA A 22 -1.24 7.83 -45.97
CA ALA A 22 -1.40 9.26 -45.69
C ALA A 22 -2.50 9.49 -44.65
N ALA A 23 -3.70 8.92 -44.85
CA ALA A 23 -4.80 9.03 -43.89
C ALA A 23 -4.43 8.48 -42.51
N LEU A 24 -3.72 7.35 -42.45
CA LEU A 24 -3.26 6.76 -41.20
C LEU A 24 -2.26 7.68 -40.47
N SER A 25 -1.35 8.33 -41.20
CA SER A 25 -0.42 9.30 -40.61
C SER A 25 -1.13 10.53 -40.04
N GLU A 26 -2.17 11.02 -40.72
CA GLU A 26 -3.00 12.14 -40.24
C GLU A 26 -3.75 11.76 -38.97
N HIS A 27 -4.38 10.58 -38.95
CA HIS A 27 -5.09 10.07 -37.77
C HIS A 27 -4.15 9.83 -36.59
N GLN A 28 -2.94 9.32 -36.83
CA GLN A 28 -1.93 9.16 -35.78
C GLN A 28 -1.50 10.50 -35.19
N GLY A 29 -1.32 11.52 -36.02
CA GLY A 29 -1.03 12.88 -35.56
C GLY A 29 -2.16 13.45 -34.69
N ALA A 30 -3.41 13.28 -35.11
CA ALA A 30 -4.58 13.71 -34.34
C ALA A 30 -4.71 12.97 -33.00
N LEU A 31 -4.46 11.65 -32.99
CA LEU A 31 -4.48 10.85 -31.76
C LEU A 31 -3.40 11.32 -30.78
N ALA A 32 -2.16 11.52 -31.25
CA ALA A 32 -1.06 11.98 -30.41
C ALA A 32 -1.35 13.35 -29.76
N ALA A 33 -1.94 14.28 -30.53
CA ALA A 33 -2.36 15.57 -30.01
C ALA A 33 -3.48 15.45 -28.94
N SER A 34 -4.46 14.57 -29.18
CA SER A 34 -5.53 14.30 -28.21
C SER A 34 -5.00 13.67 -26.92
N GLU A 35 -4.11 12.69 -27.02
CA GLU A 35 -3.48 12.05 -25.85
C GLU A 35 -2.65 13.04 -25.03
N GLU A 36 -1.94 13.96 -25.69
CA GLU A 36 -1.21 15.02 -24.99
C GLU A 36 -2.16 15.96 -24.24
N ALA A 37 -3.27 16.37 -24.86
CA ALA A 37 -4.29 17.17 -24.20
C ALA A 37 -4.90 16.43 -23.00
N GLN A 38 -5.19 15.14 -23.14
CA GLN A 38 -5.69 14.31 -22.04
C GLN A 38 -4.68 14.22 -20.89
N ARG A 39 -3.40 13.94 -21.17
CA ARG A 39 -2.34 13.92 -20.15
C ARG A 39 -2.24 15.25 -19.40
N ARG A 40 -2.32 16.38 -20.11
CA ARG A 40 -2.31 17.72 -19.48
C ARG A 40 -3.52 17.92 -18.56
N LEU A 41 -4.71 17.52 -19.00
CA LEU A 41 -5.93 17.62 -18.19
C LEU A 41 -5.88 16.72 -16.95
N GLU A 42 -5.35 15.51 -17.07
CA GLU A 42 -5.17 14.59 -15.94
C GLU A 42 -4.23 15.16 -14.88
N VAL A 43 -3.12 15.79 -15.30
CA VAL A 43 -2.20 16.48 -14.39
C VAL A 43 -2.92 17.60 -13.65
N ILE A 44 -3.62 18.48 -14.37
CA ILE A 44 -4.37 19.60 -13.78
C ILE A 44 -5.44 19.08 -12.80
N LEU A 45 -6.19 18.06 -13.17
CA LEU A 45 -7.18 17.44 -12.29
C LEU A 45 -6.53 16.83 -11.04
N GLY A 46 -5.36 16.22 -11.19
CA GLY A 46 -4.57 15.70 -10.07
C GLY A 46 -4.14 16.79 -9.10
N GLU A 47 -3.67 17.92 -9.61
CA GLU A 47 -3.30 19.10 -8.81
C GLU A 47 -4.53 19.69 -8.09
N LEU A 48 -5.62 19.94 -8.80
CA LEU A 48 -6.84 20.47 -8.21
C LEU A 48 -7.43 19.55 -7.13
N ARG A 49 -7.34 18.23 -7.33
CA ARG A 49 -7.74 17.25 -6.30
C ARG A 49 -6.83 17.32 -5.08
N ARG A 50 -5.51 17.40 -5.27
CA ARG A 50 -4.56 17.58 -4.16
C ARG A 50 -4.79 18.89 -3.41
N ASP A 51 -5.06 19.99 -4.09
CA ASP A 51 -5.34 21.27 -3.44
C ASP A 51 -6.66 21.25 -2.65
N ARG A 52 -7.71 20.65 -3.23
CA ARG A 52 -9.04 20.59 -2.61
C ARG A 52 -9.10 19.60 -1.44
N PHE A 53 -8.50 18.42 -1.63
CA PHE A 53 -8.67 17.26 -0.74
C PHE A 53 -7.38 16.86 -0.04
N GLY A 54 -6.20 17.13 -0.59
CA GLY A 54 -4.92 16.79 0.03
C GLY A 54 -4.64 17.52 1.35
N ALA A 55 -5.16 18.75 1.51
CA ALA A 55 -5.13 19.42 2.81
C ALA A 55 -6.13 18.82 3.84
N LYS A 56 -7.09 18.00 3.38
CA LYS A 56 -8.16 17.39 4.18
C LYS A 56 -7.94 15.90 4.44
N SER A 57 -7.16 15.21 3.62
CA SER A 57 -6.70 13.85 3.91
C SER A 57 -5.51 13.93 4.87
N GLU A 58 -5.74 13.54 6.13
CA GLU A 58 -4.65 13.13 7.03
C GLU A 58 -3.65 14.22 7.42
N LYS A 59 -4.13 15.38 7.88
CA LYS A 59 -3.29 16.16 8.80
C LYS A 59 -3.19 15.39 10.11
N LEU A 60 -2.05 14.75 10.35
CA LEU A 60 -1.65 14.30 11.68
C LEU A 60 -1.81 15.51 12.62
N ARG A 61 -2.60 15.32 13.68
CA ARG A 61 -2.67 16.35 14.73
C ARG A 61 -1.27 16.48 15.36
N PRO A 62 -0.92 17.62 15.97
CA PRO A 62 0.43 17.81 16.53
C PRO A 62 0.88 16.74 17.52
N ASP A 63 -0.06 16.11 18.22
CA ASP A 63 0.14 14.96 19.11
C ASP A 63 0.42 13.64 18.38
N GLN A 64 0.15 13.55 17.08
CA GLN A 64 0.37 12.36 16.24
C GLN A 64 1.65 12.42 15.40
N TYR A 65 2.42 13.52 15.48
CA TYR A 65 3.70 13.64 14.77
C TYR A 65 4.76 12.64 15.23
N HIS A 66 4.62 12.10 16.45
CA HIS A 66 5.51 11.06 16.95
C HIS A 66 5.22 9.66 16.36
N LEU A 67 4.01 9.41 15.84
CA LEU A 67 3.59 8.08 15.41
C LEU A 67 4.50 7.47 14.31
N PRO A 68 4.89 8.21 13.24
CA PRO A 68 5.81 7.66 12.24
C PRO A 68 7.22 7.39 12.77
N LEU A 69 7.64 8.08 13.83
CA LEU A 69 8.93 7.85 14.48
C LEU A 69 8.88 6.59 15.34
N GLU A 70 7.78 6.39 16.07
CA GLU A 70 7.50 5.16 16.83
C GLU A 70 7.49 3.92 15.91
N ASP A 71 6.87 4.01 14.73
CA ASP A 71 6.86 2.91 13.75
C ASP A 71 8.27 2.51 13.28
N VAL A 72 9.16 3.50 13.09
CA VAL A 72 10.57 3.26 12.71
C VAL A 72 11.34 2.61 13.86
N GLU A 73 11.13 3.07 15.08
CA GLU A 73 11.74 2.48 16.28
C GLU A 73 11.28 1.04 16.49
N ILE A 74 9.99 0.74 16.27
CA ILE A 74 9.45 -0.62 16.32
C ILE A 74 10.09 -1.50 15.25
N ALA A 75 10.21 -1.01 14.02
CA ALA A 75 10.83 -1.75 12.93
C ALA A 75 12.31 -2.07 13.22
N GLN A 76 13.06 -1.11 13.78
CA GLN A 76 14.43 -1.33 14.23
C GLN A 76 14.49 -2.37 15.34
N GLY A 77 13.64 -2.27 16.36
CA GLY A 77 13.58 -3.26 17.44
C GLY A 77 13.26 -4.67 16.95
N ILE A 78 12.42 -4.82 15.92
CA ILE A 78 12.14 -6.12 15.28
C ILE A 78 13.39 -6.66 14.58
N LEU A 79 14.13 -5.81 13.86
CA LEU A 79 15.37 -6.20 13.18
C LEU A 79 16.46 -6.60 14.18
N ASP A 80 16.65 -5.81 15.23
CA ASP A 80 17.64 -6.07 16.28
C ASP A 80 17.32 -7.38 17.01
N ALA A 81 16.04 -7.61 17.35
CA ALA A 81 15.62 -8.88 17.96
C ALA A 81 15.82 -10.08 17.01
N ALA A 82 15.65 -9.89 15.70
CA ALA A 82 15.92 -10.94 14.72
C ALA A 82 17.43 -11.22 14.60
N GLN A 83 18.27 -10.18 14.63
CA GLN A 83 19.72 -10.30 14.61
C GLN A 83 20.24 -10.99 15.87
N GLU A 84 19.78 -10.58 17.06
CA GLU A 84 20.17 -11.21 18.33
C GLU A 84 19.81 -12.70 18.34
N ARG A 85 18.63 -13.07 17.83
CA ARG A 85 18.23 -14.47 17.69
C ARG A 85 19.15 -15.23 16.74
N ALA A 86 19.52 -14.64 15.60
CA ALA A 86 20.43 -15.26 14.66
C ALA A 86 21.84 -15.46 15.27
N GLU A 87 22.36 -14.45 15.97
CA GLU A 87 23.64 -14.54 16.67
C GLU A 87 23.63 -15.58 17.80
N ALA A 88 22.54 -15.69 18.56
CA ALA A 88 22.41 -16.67 19.62
C ALA A 88 22.45 -18.11 19.06
N VAL A 89 21.82 -18.34 17.91
CA VAL A 89 21.89 -19.62 17.18
C VAL A 89 23.31 -19.92 16.71
N ILE A 90 24.00 -18.93 16.12
CA ILE A 90 25.39 -19.08 15.64
C ILE A 90 26.36 -19.35 16.80
N LYS A 91 26.18 -18.67 17.95
CA LYS A 91 27.01 -18.83 19.15
C LYS A 91 26.71 -20.10 19.94
N GLY A 92 25.85 -21.00 19.43
CA GLY A 92 25.52 -22.27 20.08
C GLY A 92 24.78 -22.12 21.41
N ARG A 93 24.19 -20.95 21.69
CA ARG A 93 23.28 -20.78 22.82
C ARG A 93 22.00 -21.53 22.48
N SER A 94 21.97 -22.81 22.85
CA SER A 94 20.78 -23.64 22.68
C SER A 94 19.59 -22.98 23.38
N ARG A 95 18.42 -23.13 22.77
CA ARG A 95 17.09 -22.69 23.22
C ARG A 95 16.62 -23.38 24.53
N SER A 96 17.56 -23.85 25.33
CA SER A 96 17.42 -24.66 26.54
C SER A 96 17.66 -23.86 27.82
N VAL A 97 17.85 -22.54 27.73
CA VAL A 97 17.48 -21.70 28.87
C VAL A 97 15.96 -21.68 28.84
N PRO A 98 15.25 -22.33 29.79
CA PRO A 98 13.82 -22.10 29.90
C PRO A 98 13.68 -20.60 29.99
N ASP A 99 12.75 -20.03 29.23
CA ASP A 99 12.21 -18.70 29.46
C ASP A 99 12.09 -18.55 30.98
N GLN A 100 13.09 -17.92 31.62
CA GLN A 100 13.05 -17.64 33.03
C GLN A 100 12.02 -16.53 33.07
N GLY A 101 10.77 -17.00 33.13
CA GLY A 101 9.60 -16.22 32.86
C GLY A 101 9.83 -14.91 33.54
N SER A 102 9.88 -13.85 32.71
CA SER A 102 10.01 -12.45 33.09
C SER A 102 9.86 -12.34 34.59
N HIS A 103 10.94 -12.03 35.33
CA HIS A 103 10.92 -11.77 36.76
C HIS A 103 9.93 -10.64 37.05
N ARG A 104 8.64 -10.94 36.91
CA ARG A 104 7.54 -10.17 37.42
C ARG A 104 7.73 -10.39 38.90
N ASN A 105 8.22 -9.36 39.59
CA ASN A 105 8.29 -9.26 41.04
C ASN A 105 6.88 -9.26 41.66
N ARG A 106 6.08 -10.24 41.27
CA ARG A 106 4.75 -10.56 41.77
C ARG A 106 4.86 -12.02 42.19
N GLY A 107 5.49 -12.24 43.33
CA GLY A 107 5.43 -13.55 43.97
C GLY A 107 3.97 -13.95 44.16
N CYS A 108 3.67 -15.25 44.13
CA CYS A 108 2.33 -15.75 44.41
C CYS A 108 1.88 -15.32 45.80
N LEU A 109 0.67 -14.79 45.93
CA LEU A 109 0.10 -14.43 47.22
C LEU A 109 0.00 -15.68 48.13
N PRO A 110 0.64 -15.70 49.32
CA PRO A 110 0.59 -16.82 50.25
C PRO A 110 -0.84 -17.31 50.57
N ALA A 111 -1.00 -18.62 50.77
CA ALA A 111 -2.32 -19.27 50.91
C ALA A 111 -3.16 -18.79 52.10
N HIS A 112 -2.51 -18.26 53.14
CA HIS A 112 -3.16 -17.77 54.35
C HIS A 112 -3.67 -16.32 54.22
N LEU A 113 -3.32 -15.62 53.14
CA LEU A 113 -3.81 -14.27 52.91
C LEU A 113 -5.15 -14.31 52.16
N PRO A 114 -6.08 -13.40 52.50
CA PRO A 114 -7.38 -13.35 51.85
C PRO A 114 -7.22 -13.02 50.36
N ARG A 115 -7.88 -13.82 49.52
CA ARG A 115 -8.01 -13.55 48.09
C ARG A 115 -9.30 -12.77 47.87
N VAL A 116 -9.18 -11.51 47.50
CA VAL A 116 -10.33 -10.66 47.18
C VAL A 116 -10.46 -10.61 45.66
N GLU A 117 -11.48 -11.28 45.13
CA GLU A 117 -11.86 -11.14 43.73
C GLU A 117 -12.82 -9.95 43.59
N ARG A 118 -12.48 -9.00 42.71
CA ARG A 118 -13.36 -7.87 42.39
C ARG A 118 -13.69 -7.93 40.91
N ILE A 119 -14.88 -8.42 40.61
CA ILE A 119 -15.44 -8.40 39.26
C ILE A 119 -15.89 -6.98 38.97
N ILE A 120 -15.31 -6.37 37.94
CA ILE A 120 -15.69 -5.02 37.47
C ILE A 120 -16.47 -5.23 36.18
N GLU A 121 -17.79 -5.12 36.26
CA GLU A 121 -18.65 -5.20 35.09
C GLU A 121 -18.67 -3.85 34.34
N PRO A 122 -18.75 -3.86 33.01
CA PRO A 122 -18.94 -2.64 32.24
C PRO A 122 -20.33 -2.05 32.52
N ALA A 123 -20.47 -0.72 32.42
CA ALA A 123 -21.75 -0.03 32.61
C ALA A 123 -22.85 -0.49 31.62
N SER A 124 -22.45 -1.03 30.47
CA SER A 124 -23.33 -1.67 29.52
C SER A 124 -22.60 -2.83 28.85
N THR A 125 -23.27 -3.98 28.72
CA THR A 125 -22.79 -5.11 27.92
C THR A 125 -23.13 -4.94 26.44
N LEU A 126 -24.08 -4.07 26.11
CA LEU A 126 -24.51 -3.80 24.73
C LEU A 126 -23.35 -3.36 23.82
N CYS A 127 -23.11 -4.11 22.73
CA CYS A 127 -22.21 -3.65 21.69
C CYS A 127 -22.79 -2.36 21.07
N PRO A 128 -21.98 -1.30 20.89
CA PRO A 128 -22.39 -0.10 20.14
C PRO A 128 -22.86 -0.39 18.71
N CYS A 129 -22.50 -1.57 18.19
CA CYS A 129 -22.84 -2.08 16.88
C CYS A 129 -24.17 -2.85 16.83
N GLY A 130 -24.85 -3.06 17.96
CA GLY A 130 -26.16 -3.70 18.03
C GLY A 130 -26.19 -5.21 17.75
N CYS A 131 -25.05 -5.88 17.67
CA CYS A 131 -24.99 -7.33 17.40
C CYS A 131 -25.35 -8.20 18.62
N GLY A 132 -25.59 -7.59 19.78
CA GLY A 132 -25.98 -8.26 21.01
C GLY A 132 -25.57 -7.48 22.26
N PRO A 133 -25.96 -7.96 23.45
CA PRO A 133 -25.22 -7.71 24.68
C PRO A 133 -23.82 -8.36 24.65
#